data_AF-A0A9D7D8J8-F1
#
_entry.id   AF-A0A9D7D8J8-F1
#
_cell.length_a   1.000
_cell.length_b   1.000
_cell.length_c   1.000
_cell.angle_alpha   90.00
_cell.angle_beta   90.00
_cell.angle_gamma   90.00
#
_symmetry.space_group_name_H-M   'P 1'
#
loop_
_entity.id
_entity.type
_entity.pdbx_description
1 polymer ?
#
loop_
_entity_poly.entity_id
_entity_poly.type
_entity_poly.pdbx_seq_one_letter_code
_entity_poly.pdbx_strand_id
1 'polypeptide(L)'
;MTTIREKVSLLDALRRELRESFGVGAEEHRMFPPPAPGEVRAHERRTGRSLPPSFKAFLELANGWSGFMKGLSLLGLRRRETELLFREGLDEKILAALPDLVPDHELRSLPAREKTDPKVLSPRDRLVLGVDGRGSALVFDERSVTDGEPSVALVKYVWVQRSWPSFAALLDDAIGEAQAELDKRKGLAAATAKAGKKGAGKRATKANAGDESAKLVKRRVVEIRPSKAAKKKPATKKSTPGPAKPANATKPTKAPKPAKKKPAPKKSRR
;
A
#
# COMPACT_ATOMS: atom_id res chain seq x y z
N MET A 1 -3.60 -11.88 25.73
CA MET A 1 -3.35 -11.03 24.53
C MET A 1 -2.38 -11.79 23.65
N THR A 2 -2.65 -11.92 22.35
CA THR A 2 -1.71 -12.58 21.42
C THR A 2 -0.49 -11.69 21.19
N THR A 3 0.69 -12.30 21.21
CA THR A 3 1.96 -11.60 21.00
C THR A 3 2.17 -11.28 19.52
N ILE A 4 3.06 -10.33 19.21
CA ILE A 4 3.44 -10.03 17.82
C ILE A 4 3.97 -11.27 17.10
N ARG A 5 4.75 -12.10 17.80
CA ARG A 5 5.27 -13.36 17.26
C ARG A 5 4.16 -14.32 16.84
N GLU A 6 3.16 -14.50 17.70
CA GLU A 6 2.02 -15.37 17.38
C GLU A 6 1.22 -14.84 16.18
N LYS A 7 0.98 -13.53 16.12
CA LYS A 7 0.27 -12.90 14.99
C LYS A 7 1.03 -13.06 13.67
N VAL A 8 2.35 -12.81 13.69
CA VAL A 8 3.21 -12.95 12.50
C VAL A 8 3.25 -14.41 12.03
N SER A 9 3.43 -15.36 12.94
CA SER A 9 3.42 -16.79 12.61
C SER A 9 2.08 -17.26 12.04
N LEU A 10 0.97 -16.81 12.62
CA LEU A 10 -0.37 -17.13 12.12
C LEU A 10 -0.58 -16.56 10.71
N LEU A 11 -0.20 -15.30 10.48
CA LEU A 11 -0.31 -14.68 9.17
C LEU A 11 0.56 -15.41 8.12
N ASP A 12 1.80 -15.79 8.45
CA ASP A 12 2.66 -16.56 7.52
C ASP A 12 2.04 -17.91 7.18
N ALA A 13 1.48 -18.62 8.16
CA ALA A 13 0.81 -19.89 7.94
C ALA A 13 -0.38 -19.75 6.97
N LEU A 14 -1.25 -18.75 7.18
CA LEU A 14 -2.38 -18.48 6.29
C LEU A 14 -1.93 -18.14 4.86
N ARG A 15 -0.89 -17.32 4.72
CA ARG A 15 -0.34 -16.95 3.41
C ARG A 15 0.32 -18.14 2.71
N ARG A 16 0.99 -19.01 3.46
CA ARG A 16 1.56 -20.26 2.93
C ARG A 16 0.46 -21.19 2.41
N GLU A 17 -0.61 -21.38 3.17
CA GLU A 17 -1.74 -22.21 2.73
C GLU A 17 -2.40 -21.64 1.47
N LEU A 18 -2.58 -20.32 1.38
CA LEU A 18 -3.08 -19.64 0.18
C LEU A 18 -2.20 -19.92 -1.06
N ARG A 19 -0.87 -19.89 -0.90
CA ARG A 19 0.07 -20.21 -1.99
C ARG A 19 -0.01 -21.67 -2.41
N GLU A 20 0.06 -22.58 -1.45
CA GLU A 20 0.05 -24.03 -1.70
C GLU A 20 -1.27 -24.50 -2.32
N SER A 21 -2.40 -23.97 -1.84
CA SER A 21 -3.72 -24.42 -2.28
C SER A 21 -4.19 -23.79 -3.59
N PHE A 22 -3.75 -22.58 -3.92
CA PHE A 22 -4.32 -21.79 -5.03
C PHE A 22 -3.29 -21.23 -6.01
N GLY A 23 -2.01 -21.63 -5.91
CA GLY A 23 -0.98 -21.23 -6.86
C GLY A 23 -0.72 -19.73 -6.90
N VAL A 24 -0.94 -19.03 -5.77
CA VAL A 24 -0.54 -17.62 -5.63
C VAL A 24 0.98 -17.55 -5.82
N GLY A 25 1.46 -16.59 -6.60
CA GLY A 25 2.87 -16.56 -7.05
C GLY A 25 3.83 -16.60 -5.87
N ALA A 26 4.94 -17.34 -5.98
CA ALA A 26 5.89 -17.53 -4.88
C ALA A 26 6.50 -16.21 -4.36
N GLU A 27 6.57 -15.19 -5.22
CA GLU A 27 7.06 -13.85 -4.89
C GLU A 27 6.01 -12.97 -4.17
N GLU A 28 4.73 -13.35 -4.24
CA GLU A 28 3.66 -12.72 -3.45
C GLU A 28 3.70 -13.30 -2.03
N HIS A 29 3.60 -12.44 -1.01
CA HIS A 29 3.58 -12.83 0.41
C HIS A 29 4.92 -13.34 0.98
N ARG A 30 6.07 -12.79 0.56
CA ARG A 30 7.38 -13.21 1.04
C ARG A 30 7.88 -12.35 2.20
N MET A 31 8.18 -12.97 3.34
CA MET A 31 8.91 -12.33 4.44
C MET A 31 10.40 -12.23 4.12
N PHE A 32 11.01 -11.12 4.48
CA PHE A 32 12.47 -10.94 4.39
C PHE A 32 13.13 -11.34 5.70
N PRO A 33 14.37 -11.87 5.66
CA PRO A 33 15.07 -12.29 6.88
C PRO A 33 15.19 -11.12 7.86
N PRO A 34 15.22 -11.38 9.18
CA PRO A 34 15.33 -10.33 10.20
C PRO A 34 16.62 -9.51 10.02
N PRO A 35 16.62 -8.24 10.48
CA PRO A 35 17.80 -7.40 10.45
C PRO A 35 18.87 -7.96 11.40
N ALA A 36 20.13 -7.64 11.11
CA ALA A 36 21.26 -8.12 11.89
C ALA A 36 21.25 -7.46 13.29
N PRO A 37 21.84 -8.13 14.29
CA PRO A 37 22.00 -7.55 15.62
C PRO A 37 22.59 -6.14 15.55
N GLY A 38 21.91 -5.16 16.17
CA GLY A 38 22.36 -3.77 16.23
C GLY A 38 21.90 -2.87 15.07
N GLU A 39 21.35 -3.41 13.97
CA GLU A 39 20.84 -2.58 12.87
C GLU A 39 19.64 -1.74 13.26
N VAL A 40 18.74 -2.29 14.08
CA VAL A 40 17.62 -1.54 14.67
C VAL A 40 18.14 -0.31 15.40
N ARG A 41 19.11 -0.48 16.31
CA ARG A 41 19.74 0.64 17.03
C ARG A 41 20.45 1.61 16.10
N ALA A 42 21.13 1.12 15.06
CA ALA A 42 21.80 1.97 14.09
C ALA A 42 20.81 2.80 13.26
N HIS A 43 19.65 2.22 12.92
CA HIS A 43 18.56 2.92 12.25
C HIS A 43 17.98 4.03 13.15
N GLU A 44 17.66 3.72 14.40
CA GLU A 44 17.14 4.71 15.36
C GLU A 44 18.10 5.87 15.60
N ARG A 45 19.41 5.58 15.70
CA ARG A 45 20.44 6.64 15.78
C ARG A 45 20.50 7.50 14.53
N ARG A 46 20.33 6.92 13.34
CA ARG A 46 20.40 7.63 12.07
C ARG A 46 19.19 8.53 11.84
N THR A 47 17.99 8.05 12.17
CA THR A 47 16.74 8.79 11.99
C THR A 47 16.43 9.73 13.14
N GLY A 48 17.07 9.55 14.30
CA GLY A 48 16.76 10.28 15.53
C GLY A 48 15.41 9.91 16.12
N ARG A 49 14.81 8.79 15.68
CA ARG A 49 13.48 8.33 16.10
C ARG A 49 13.58 6.93 16.70
N SER A 50 12.92 6.70 17.83
CA SER A 50 12.73 5.34 18.36
C SER A 50 11.63 4.65 17.56
N LEU A 51 11.85 3.40 17.19
CA LEU A 51 10.81 2.55 16.62
C LEU A 51 9.82 2.13 17.72
N PRO A 52 8.55 1.89 17.38
CA PRO A 52 7.58 1.36 18.34
C PRO A 52 7.93 -0.05 18.81
N PRO A 53 7.67 -0.40 20.09
CA PRO A 53 7.98 -1.73 20.64
C PRO A 53 7.44 -2.90 19.81
N SER A 54 6.17 -2.82 19.39
CA SER A 54 5.51 -3.85 18.59
C SER A 54 6.16 -4.03 17.21
N PHE A 55 6.65 -2.95 16.60
CA PHE A 55 7.37 -3.00 15.34
C PHE A 55 8.78 -3.55 15.52
N LYS A 56 9.48 -3.24 16.62
CA LYS A 56 10.76 -3.89 16.96
C LYS A 56 10.59 -5.40 17.11
N ALA A 57 9.54 -5.84 17.79
CA ALA A 57 9.22 -7.27 17.92
C ALA A 57 8.91 -7.94 16.57
N PHE A 58 8.31 -7.22 15.63
CA PHE A 58 8.18 -7.69 14.24
C PHE A 58 9.53 -7.78 13.54
N LEU A 59 10.38 -6.77 13.69
CA LEU A 59 11.71 -6.77 13.09
C LEU A 59 12.57 -7.93 13.57
N GLU A 60 12.44 -8.39 14.82
CA GLU A 60 13.11 -9.61 15.30
C GLU A 60 12.77 -10.87 14.49
N LEU A 61 11.65 -10.87 13.76
CA LEU A 61 11.16 -11.99 12.96
C LEU A 61 11.38 -11.76 11.46
N ALA A 62 11.19 -10.52 10.98
CA ALA A 62 11.28 -10.19 9.57
C ALA A 62 11.70 -8.74 9.32
N ASN A 63 12.56 -8.52 8.32
CA ASN A 63 12.91 -7.19 7.85
C ASN A 63 12.03 -6.73 6.68
N GLY A 64 10.71 -6.75 6.88
CA GLY A 64 9.70 -6.41 5.87
C GLY A 64 8.98 -7.64 5.31
N TRP A 65 7.97 -7.39 4.48
CA TRP A 65 7.09 -8.43 3.93
C TRP A 65 6.45 -8.01 2.60
N SER A 66 6.83 -8.65 1.49
CA SER A 66 6.22 -8.40 0.18
C SER A 66 4.77 -8.89 0.17
N GLY A 67 3.84 -8.09 -0.36
CA GLY A 67 2.42 -8.48 -0.43
C GLY A 67 1.79 -8.75 0.94
N PHE A 68 2.29 -8.14 2.03
CA PHE A 68 1.74 -8.27 3.39
C PHE A 68 0.20 -8.26 3.43
N MET A 69 -0.41 -7.27 2.79
CA MET A 69 -1.85 -7.21 2.51
C MET A 69 -2.08 -7.06 1.01
N LYS A 70 -3.34 -7.12 0.56
CA LYS A 70 -3.66 -7.07 -0.87
C LYS A 70 -3.14 -5.77 -1.50
N GLY A 71 -2.07 -5.91 -2.29
CA GLY A 71 -1.40 -4.80 -2.95
C GLY A 71 -0.52 -3.95 -2.03
N LEU A 72 -0.37 -4.27 -0.74
CA LEU A 72 0.47 -3.53 0.21
C LEU A 72 1.64 -4.40 0.66
N SER A 73 2.85 -3.85 0.61
CA SER A 73 4.05 -4.50 1.15
C SER A 73 4.55 -3.73 2.38
N LEU A 74 5.02 -4.45 3.40
CA LEU A 74 5.73 -3.83 4.53
C LEU A 74 7.21 -3.65 4.18
N LEU A 75 7.69 -2.44 4.41
CA LEU A 75 9.09 -2.07 4.34
C LEU A 75 9.76 -2.39 5.68
N GLY A 76 10.90 -3.06 5.62
CA GLY A 76 11.80 -3.20 6.75
C GLY A 76 12.80 -2.04 6.84
N LEU A 77 13.86 -2.24 7.61
CA LEU A 77 15.03 -1.39 7.60
C LEU A 77 15.72 -1.47 6.21
N ARG A 78 16.17 -0.32 5.71
CA ARG A 78 16.91 -0.23 4.44
C ARG A 78 18.19 -1.08 4.49
N ARG A 79 18.24 -2.11 3.65
CA ARG A 79 19.37 -2.99 3.31
C ARG A 79 19.48 -3.11 1.80
N ARG A 80 20.59 -3.64 1.29
CA ARG A 80 20.76 -3.90 -0.15
C ARG A 80 19.67 -4.84 -0.70
N GLU A 81 19.20 -5.83 0.07
CA GLU A 81 18.13 -6.72 -0.38
C GLU A 81 16.75 -6.06 -0.36
N THR A 82 16.46 -5.24 0.65
CA THR A 82 15.20 -4.48 0.71
C THR A 82 15.23 -3.25 -0.19
N GLU A 83 16.42 -2.80 -0.62
CA GLU A 83 16.65 -1.68 -1.52
C GLU A 83 15.91 -1.86 -2.84
N LEU A 84 15.68 -3.09 -3.29
CA LEU A 84 14.87 -3.37 -4.48
C LEU A 84 13.41 -2.94 -4.29
N LEU A 85 12.82 -3.20 -3.12
CA LEU A 85 11.48 -2.69 -2.78
C LEU A 85 11.48 -1.17 -2.77
N PHE A 86 12.54 -0.53 -2.28
CA PHE A 86 12.69 0.92 -2.24
C PHE A 86 12.98 1.55 -3.63
N ARG A 87 13.74 0.85 -4.50
CA ARG A 87 14.18 1.34 -5.82
C ARG A 87 13.10 1.19 -6.88
N GLU A 88 12.45 0.03 -6.91
CA GLU A 88 11.33 -0.21 -7.82
C GLU A 88 10.08 0.52 -7.34
N GLY A 89 9.93 0.65 -6.01
CA GLY A 89 8.71 1.07 -5.37
C GLY A 89 8.88 2.21 -4.36
N LEU A 90 8.40 3.37 -4.80
CA LEU A 90 7.48 4.17 -4.00
C LEU A 90 8.00 5.19 -3.02
N ASP A 91 9.02 4.99 -2.17
CA ASP A 91 9.27 6.01 -1.13
C ASP A 91 9.72 7.35 -1.73
N GLU A 92 10.84 7.36 -2.46
CA GLU A 92 11.30 8.60 -3.09
C GLU A 92 10.39 9.04 -4.23
N LYS A 93 9.81 8.12 -5.00
CA LYS A 93 8.95 8.50 -6.13
C LYS A 93 7.60 9.05 -5.68
N ILE A 94 6.98 8.50 -4.63
CA ILE A 94 5.75 9.08 -4.05
C ILE A 94 6.07 10.42 -3.42
N LEU A 95 7.12 10.47 -2.60
CA LEU A 95 7.48 11.71 -1.93
C LEU A 95 7.92 12.81 -2.92
N ALA A 96 8.54 12.43 -4.04
CA ALA A 96 8.90 13.32 -5.14
C ALA A 96 7.72 13.68 -6.04
N ALA A 97 6.72 12.81 -6.20
CA ALA A 97 5.51 13.09 -6.99
C ALA A 97 4.44 13.88 -6.20
N LEU A 98 4.58 14.01 -4.88
CA LEU A 98 3.67 14.80 -4.05
C LEU A 98 3.39 16.23 -4.59
N PRO A 99 4.39 17.01 -5.05
CA PRO A 99 4.17 18.33 -5.65
C PRO A 99 3.34 18.31 -6.93
N ASP A 100 3.41 17.23 -7.71
CA ASP A 100 2.64 17.09 -8.95
C ASP A 100 1.19 16.65 -8.66
N LEU A 101 0.96 15.99 -7.53
CA LEU A 101 -0.32 15.36 -7.17
C LEU A 101 -1.14 16.20 -6.18
N VAL A 102 -0.48 17.07 -5.41
CA VAL A 102 -1.09 17.94 -4.42
C VAL A 102 -0.70 19.38 -4.75
N PRO A 103 -1.66 20.28 -4.99
CA PRO A 103 -1.36 21.68 -5.31
C PRO A 103 -0.45 22.33 -4.26
N ASP A 104 0.49 23.17 -4.70
CA ASP A 104 1.46 23.87 -3.81
C ASP A 104 0.82 24.58 -2.62
N HIS A 105 -0.35 25.19 -2.81
CA HIS A 105 -1.05 25.89 -1.74
C HIS A 105 -1.57 24.92 -0.66
N GLU A 106 -1.99 23.72 -1.05
CA GLU A 106 -2.36 22.66 -0.11
C GLU A 106 -1.11 22.18 0.64
N LEU A 107 0.00 21.93 -0.06
CA LEU A 107 1.26 21.51 0.56
C LEU A 107 1.75 22.51 1.61
N ARG A 108 1.67 23.82 1.33
CA ARG A 108 2.02 24.88 2.29
C ARG A 108 1.09 24.92 3.50
N SER A 109 -0.16 24.50 3.35
CA SER A 109 -1.15 24.47 4.42
C SER A 109 -1.11 23.19 5.27
N LEU A 110 -0.44 22.12 4.79
CA LEU A 110 -0.43 20.81 5.46
C LEU A 110 -0.02 20.86 6.93
N PRO A 111 1.06 21.56 7.34
CA PRO A 111 1.47 21.56 8.75
C PRO A 111 0.42 22.17 9.69
N ALA A 112 -0.40 23.10 9.19
CA ALA A 112 -1.51 23.66 9.96
C ALA A 112 -2.70 22.70 9.96
N ARG A 113 -3.04 22.12 8.80
CA ARG A 113 -4.16 21.19 8.66
C ARG A 113 -3.97 19.90 9.45
N GLU A 114 -2.77 19.33 9.48
CA GLU A 114 -2.47 18.12 10.28
C GLU A 114 -2.74 18.29 11.78
N LYS A 115 -2.65 19.51 12.29
CA LYS A 115 -2.93 19.80 13.71
C LYS A 115 -4.42 19.83 14.02
N THR A 116 -5.25 20.11 13.02
CA THR A 116 -6.69 20.34 13.20
C THR A 116 -7.55 19.23 12.60
N ASP A 117 -7.05 18.56 11.56
CA ASP A 117 -7.79 17.60 10.76
C ASP A 117 -7.12 16.21 10.86
N PRO A 118 -7.74 15.23 11.56
CA PRO A 118 -7.18 13.89 11.69
C PRO A 118 -7.12 13.14 10.35
N LYS A 119 -7.88 13.57 9.33
CA LYS A 119 -7.89 12.96 7.99
C LYS A 119 -6.72 13.41 7.12
N VAL A 120 -5.97 14.41 7.54
CA VAL A 120 -4.78 14.90 6.84
C VAL A 120 -3.54 14.44 7.59
N LEU A 121 -2.59 13.85 6.85
CA LEU A 121 -1.33 13.36 7.37
C LEU A 121 -0.27 13.37 6.25
N SER A 122 0.82 14.12 6.42
CA SER A 122 1.95 14.14 5.49
C SER A 122 2.84 12.92 5.73
N PRO A 123 3.13 12.10 4.71
CA PRO A 123 4.07 11.00 4.84
C PRO A 123 5.53 11.46 4.87
N ARG A 124 5.86 12.72 4.47
CA ARG A 124 7.24 13.23 4.39
C ARG A 124 7.96 13.27 5.74
N ASP A 125 7.24 13.62 6.79
CA ASP A 125 7.80 13.86 8.12
C ASP A 125 7.60 12.66 9.06
N ARG A 126 7.31 11.47 8.51
CA ARG A 126 6.95 10.27 9.25
C ARG A 126 7.80 9.08 8.85
N LEU A 127 7.83 8.08 9.73
CA LEU A 127 8.41 6.79 9.42
C LEU A 127 7.45 6.02 8.52
N VAL A 128 7.87 5.77 7.27
CA VAL A 128 7.14 4.93 6.31
C VAL A 128 7.48 3.46 6.56
N LEU A 129 6.44 2.65 6.63
CA LEU A 129 6.47 1.23 7.00
C LEU A 129 6.01 0.31 5.89
N GLY A 130 5.39 0.86 4.85
CA GLY A 130 4.78 0.06 3.82
C GLY A 130 4.27 0.90 2.67
N VAL A 131 4.12 0.26 1.52
CA VAL A 131 3.83 0.92 0.24
C VAL A 131 3.00 0.00 -0.65
N ASP A 132 2.08 0.57 -1.45
CA ASP A 132 1.05 -0.19 -2.18
C ASP A 132 1.25 -0.31 -3.71
N GLY A 133 2.40 0.12 -4.22
CA GLY A 133 2.67 0.23 -5.65
C GLY A 133 1.97 1.41 -6.37
N ARG A 134 1.02 2.11 -5.73
CA ARG A 134 0.00 2.97 -6.37
C ARG A 134 -0.11 4.38 -5.79
N GLY A 135 0.88 4.82 -5.01
CA GLY A 135 0.90 6.16 -4.44
C GLY A 135 0.40 6.25 -3.00
N SER A 136 0.12 5.11 -2.35
CA SER A 136 -0.22 5.08 -0.93
C SER A 136 0.98 4.60 -0.10
N ALA A 137 1.13 5.19 1.09
CA ALA A 137 2.16 4.88 2.06
C ALA A 137 1.51 4.54 3.40
N LEU A 138 2.02 3.51 4.05
CA LEU A 138 1.69 3.14 5.42
C LEU A 138 2.69 3.84 6.34
N VAL A 139 2.23 4.63 7.29
CA VAL A 139 3.09 5.46 8.15
C VAL A 139 2.71 5.32 9.63
N PHE A 140 3.66 5.57 10.53
CA PHE A 140 3.34 5.80 11.94
C PHE A 140 2.78 7.20 12.15
N ASP A 141 1.59 7.28 12.74
CA ASP A 141 0.99 8.53 13.19
C ASP A 141 1.31 8.80 14.68
N GLU A 142 2.47 9.42 14.89
CA GLU A 142 2.99 9.90 16.17
C GLU A 142 2.12 10.97 16.87
N ARG A 143 1.03 11.47 16.26
CA ARG A 143 0.10 12.39 16.94
C ARG A 143 -0.71 11.69 18.03
N SER A 144 -0.92 10.38 17.89
CA SER A 144 -1.65 9.55 18.83
C SER A 144 -0.76 8.39 19.22
N VAL A 145 -0.20 8.49 20.44
CA VAL A 145 0.66 7.48 21.04
C VAL A 145 0.00 7.00 22.32
N THR A 146 -0.22 5.69 22.41
CA THR A 146 -0.76 5.03 23.60
C THR A 146 0.25 3.98 24.03
N ASP A 147 0.74 4.05 25.26
CA ASP A 147 1.73 3.11 25.81
C ASP A 147 3.02 2.96 24.97
N GLY A 148 3.45 4.05 24.31
CA GLY A 148 4.61 4.04 23.41
C GLY A 148 4.36 3.44 22.03
N GLU A 149 3.11 3.07 21.73
CA GLU A 149 2.66 2.61 20.41
C GLU A 149 1.94 3.75 19.68
N PRO A 150 2.51 4.26 18.58
CA PRO A 150 1.79 5.16 17.69
C PRO A 150 0.74 4.37 16.88
N SER A 151 -0.34 5.05 16.55
CA SER A 151 -1.27 4.55 15.53
C SER A 151 -0.58 4.38 14.17
N VAL A 152 -1.13 3.51 13.33
CA VAL A 152 -0.68 3.29 11.95
C VAL A 152 -1.72 3.84 11.00
N ALA A 153 -1.31 4.53 9.95
CA ALA A 153 -2.22 5.10 8.96
C ALA A 153 -1.80 4.73 7.54
N LEU A 154 -2.76 4.32 6.72
CA LEU A 154 -2.60 4.22 5.27
C LEU A 154 -2.99 5.57 4.67
N VAL A 155 -2.00 6.26 4.13
CA VAL A 155 -2.15 7.59 3.55
C VAL A 155 -2.02 7.50 2.05
N LYS A 156 -2.98 8.08 1.33
CA LYS A 156 -2.87 8.30 -0.12
C LYS A 156 -2.59 9.78 -0.36
N TYR A 157 -1.36 10.07 -0.80
CA TYR A 157 -0.80 11.41 -0.89
C TYR A 157 -0.70 12.07 0.50
N VAL A 158 -1.77 12.72 0.95
CA VAL A 158 -1.87 13.42 2.25
C VAL A 158 -3.13 13.07 3.01
N TRP A 159 -3.98 12.21 2.44
CA TRP A 159 -5.29 11.87 2.99
C TRP A 159 -5.27 10.48 3.59
N VAL A 160 -5.63 10.39 4.87
CA VAL A 160 -5.78 9.12 5.59
C VAL A 160 -6.96 8.35 5.01
N GLN A 161 -6.68 7.19 4.42
CA GLN A 161 -7.69 6.27 3.87
C GLN A 161 -8.20 5.31 4.94
N ARG A 162 -7.27 4.84 5.79
CA ARG A 162 -7.52 3.86 6.85
C ARG A 162 -6.52 4.07 7.97
N SER A 163 -6.92 3.79 9.20
CA SER A 163 -6.05 3.88 10.38
C SER A 163 -6.28 2.71 11.32
N TRP A 164 -5.22 2.31 12.01
CA TRP A 164 -5.21 1.27 13.04
C TRP A 164 -4.63 1.87 14.33
N PRO A 165 -5.19 1.54 15.51
CA PRO A 165 -4.73 2.13 16.77
C PRO A 165 -3.30 1.73 17.15
N SER A 166 -2.76 0.66 16.57
CA SER A 166 -1.38 0.21 16.75
C SER A 166 -0.95 -0.70 15.60
N PHE A 167 0.34 -1.01 15.51
CA PHE A 167 0.84 -2.00 14.56
C PHE A 167 0.30 -3.42 14.84
N ALA A 168 0.04 -3.76 16.11
CA ALA A 168 -0.60 -5.03 16.46
C ALA A 168 -2.02 -5.13 15.85
N ALA A 169 -2.80 -4.04 15.87
CA ALA A 169 -4.12 -4.00 15.27
C ALA A 169 -4.09 -4.10 13.74
N LEU A 170 -3.04 -3.56 13.09
CA LEU A 170 -2.80 -3.79 11.66
C LEU A 170 -2.57 -5.28 11.36
N LEU A 171 -1.79 -5.99 12.19
CA LEU A 171 -1.58 -7.43 12.02
C LEU A 171 -2.89 -8.22 12.17
N ASP A 172 -3.73 -7.88 13.14
CA ASP A 172 -5.04 -8.52 13.31
C ASP A 172 -5.94 -8.36 12.08
N ASP A 173 -5.95 -7.16 11.51
CA ASP A 173 -6.67 -6.87 10.27
C ASP A 173 -6.12 -7.66 9.08
N ALA A 174 -4.79 -7.72 8.94
CA ALA A 174 -4.14 -8.52 7.90
C ALA A 174 -4.43 -10.02 8.02
N ILE A 175 -4.50 -10.56 9.25
CA ILE A 175 -4.93 -11.93 9.54
C ILE A 175 -6.38 -12.14 9.11
N GLY A 176 -7.27 -11.22 9.48
CA GLY A 176 -8.69 -11.27 9.10
C GLY A 176 -8.88 -11.26 7.57
N GLU A 177 -8.15 -10.40 6.86
CA GLU A 177 -8.18 -10.36 5.39
C GLU A 177 -7.66 -11.66 4.76
N ALA A 178 -6.55 -12.22 5.27
CA ALA A 178 -5.98 -13.46 4.76
C ALA A 178 -6.92 -14.66 4.99
N GLN A 179 -7.54 -14.75 6.17
CA GLN A 179 -8.52 -15.79 6.50
C GLN A 179 -9.75 -15.69 5.60
N ALA A 180 -10.31 -14.49 5.44
CA ALA A 180 -11.48 -14.27 4.58
C ALA A 180 -11.18 -14.61 3.10
N GLU A 181 -9.96 -14.33 2.63
CA GLU A 181 -9.53 -14.73 1.28
C GLU A 181 -9.44 -16.25 1.14
N LEU A 182 -8.86 -16.94 2.13
CA LEU A 182 -8.74 -18.39 2.15
C LEU A 182 -10.12 -19.07 2.13
N ASP A 183 -11.04 -18.63 2.98
CA ASP A 183 -12.40 -19.15 3.06
C ASP A 183 -13.17 -18.94 1.75
N LYS A 184 -13.05 -17.74 1.16
CA LYS A 184 -13.66 -17.43 -0.14
C LYS A 184 -13.16 -18.38 -1.24
N ARG A 185 -11.85 -18.60 -1.32
CA ARG A 185 -11.27 -19.48 -2.35
C ARG A 185 -11.65 -20.94 -2.14
N LYS A 186 -11.68 -21.43 -0.89
CA LYS A 186 -12.19 -22.76 -0.53
C LYS A 186 -13.65 -22.92 -0.93
N GLY A 187 -14.49 -21.92 -0.70
CA GLY A 187 -15.90 -21.90 -1.12
C GLY A 187 -16.08 -22.02 -2.64
N LEU A 188 -15.27 -21.28 -3.41
CA LEU A 188 -15.27 -21.36 -4.88
C LEU A 188 -14.80 -22.72 -5.40
N ALA A 189 -13.77 -23.30 -4.80
CA ALA A 189 -13.29 -24.65 -5.14
C ALA A 189 -14.35 -25.72 -4.86
N ALA A 190 -15.06 -25.62 -3.73
CA ALA A 190 -16.15 -26.54 -3.41
C ALA A 190 -17.34 -26.39 -4.36
N ALA A 191 -17.68 -25.17 -4.78
CA ALA A 191 -18.76 -24.92 -5.73
C ALA A 191 -18.48 -25.49 -7.13
N THR A 192 -17.25 -25.31 -7.64
CA THR A 192 -16.82 -25.84 -8.94
C THR A 192 -16.79 -27.37 -8.96
N ALA A 193 -16.33 -28.02 -7.88
CA ALA A 193 -16.38 -29.48 -7.74
C ALA A 193 -17.81 -30.05 -7.76
N LYS A 194 -18.77 -29.36 -7.13
CA LYS A 194 -20.20 -29.77 -7.15
C LYS A 194 -20.82 -29.62 -8.54
N ALA A 195 -20.47 -28.59 -9.31
CA ALA A 195 -20.97 -28.38 -10.67
C ALA A 195 -20.46 -29.46 -11.64
N GLY A 196 -19.19 -29.86 -11.55
CA GLY A 196 -18.62 -30.92 -12.38
C GLY A 196 -19.30 -32.29 -12.21
N LYS A 197 -19.69 -32.65 -10.97
CA LYS A 197 -20.40 -33.91 -10.70
C LYS A 197 -21.81 -33.97 -11.30
N LYS A 198 -22.52 -32.83 -11.43
CA LYS A 198 -23.88 -32.80 -12.04
C LYS A 198 -23.86 -32.88 -13.57
N GLY A 199 -22.76 -32.49 -14.22
CA GLY A 199 -22.62 -32.54 -15.69
C GLY A 199 -22.27 -33.93 -16.23
N ALA A 200 -21.52 -34.74 -15.48
CA ALA A 200 -21.07 -36.06 -15.92
C ALA A 200 -22.19 -37.13 -15.88
N GLY A 201 -23.18 -36.99 -15.00
CA GLY A 201 -24.25 -37.98 -14.81
C GLY A 201 -25.32 -38.02 -15.91
N LYS A 202 -25.35 -37.08 -16.86
CA LYS A 202 -26.43 -36.98 -17.87
C LYS A 202 -26.01 -37.36 -19.30
N ARG A 203 -24.76 -37.78 -19.52
CA ARG A 203 -24.23 -38.16 -20.85
C ARG A 203 -23.91 -39.64 -21.04
N ALA A 204 -24.20 -40.50 -20.05
CA ALA A 204 -23.87 -41.92 -20.07
C ALA A 204 -25.00 -42.86 -20.57
N THR A 205 -26.08 -42.34 -21.16
CA THR A 205 -27.19 -43.16 -21.68
C THR A 205 -27.58 -42.77 -23.11
N LYS A 206 -26.66 -42.90 -24.07
CA LYS A 206 -27.01 -43.16 -25.48
C LYS A 206 -25.78 -43.61 -26.30
N ALA A 207 -25.31 -44.82 -26.04
CA ALA A 207 -24.41 -45.52 -26.93
C ALA A 207 -24.81 -46.99 -26.97
N ASN A 208 -25.80 -47.31 -27.82
CA ASN A 208 -25.84 -48.61 -28.48
C ASN A 208 -26.65 -48.57 -29.78
N ALA A 209 -26.14 -49.35 -30.74
CA ALA A 209 -26.65 -49.69 -32.07
C ALA A 209 -26.51 -48.63 -33.19
N GLY A 210 -25.67 -48.94 -34.19
CA GLY A 210 -25.83 -48.42 -35.55
C GLY A 210 -24.53 -48.21 -36.32
N ASP A 211 -24.00 -49.31 -36.84
CA ASP A 211 -23.03 -49.42 -37.93
C ASP A 211 -23.45 -48.62 -39.20
N GLU A 212 -22.51 -47.89 -39.81
CA GLU A 212 -22.21 -47.92 -41.26
C GLU A 212 -21.42 -46.68 -41.75
N SER A 213 -20.36 -47.00 -42.51
CA SER A 213 -20.01 -46.36 -43.79
C SER A 213 -19.38 -44.95 -43.80
N ALA A 214 -18.04 -45.00 -43.82
CA ALA A 214 -17.15 -44.21 -44.67
C ALA A 214 -17.72 -42.94 -45.34
N LYS A 215 -17.28 -41.77 -44.88
CA LYS A 215 -17.13 -40.58 -45.74
C LYS A 215 -15.90 -39.76 -45.36
N LEU A 216 -14.93 -39.81 -46.27
CA LEU A 216 -13.70 -39.04 -46.32
C LEU A 216 -14.03 -37.54 -46.44
N VAL A 217 -13.99 -36.79 -45.34
CA VAL A 217 -14.16 -35.33 -45.36
C VAL A 217 -12.80 -34.65 -45.46
N LYS A 218 -12.58 -34.02 -46.61
CA LYS A 218 -11.42 -33.21 -46.96
C LYS A 218 -11.15 -32.15 -45.88
N ARG A 219 -9.95 -32.19 -45.32
CA ARG A 219 -9.38 -31.14 -44.47
C ARG A 219 -9.29 -29.83 -45.27
N ARG A 220 -10.15 -28.86 -44.97
CA ARG A 220 -9.94 -27.46 -45.36
C ARG A 220 -8.87 -26.88 -44.44
N VAL A 221 -7.70 -26.62 -45.02
CA VAL A 221 -6.67 -25.74 -44.46
C VAL A 221 -7.31 -24.35 -44.36
N VAL A 222 -7.57 -23.90 -43.14
CA VAL A 222 -7.97 -22.51 -42.87
C VAL A 222 -6.68 -21.71 -42.76
N GLU A 223 -6.39 -20.99 -43.83
CA GLU A 223 -5.30 -20.03 -43.94
C GLU A 223 -5.56 -18.87 -42.97
N ILE A 224 -4.73 -18.78 -41.92
CA ILE A 224 -4.79 -17.70 -40.93
C ILE A 224 -4.21 -16.44 -41.59
N ARG A 225 -5.09 -15.56 -42.05
CA ARG A 225 -4.70 -14.22 -42.52
C ARG A 225 -4.28 -13.36 -41.31
N PRO A 226 -3.12 -12.68 -41.36
CA PRO A 226 -2.73 -11.71 -40.35
C PRO A 226 -3.66 -10.49 -40.40
N SER A 227 -4.30 -10.21 -39.26
CA SER A 227 -5.13 -9.03 -39.03
C SER A 227 -4.28 -7.76 -39.16
N LYS A 228 -4.68 -6.88 -40.09
CA LYS A 228 -4.09 -5.56 -40.33
C LYS A 228 -4.21 -4.68 -39.08
N ALA A 229 -3.07 -4.19 -38.62
CA ALA A 229 -2.95 -3.12 -37.65
C ALA A 229 -3.74 -1.86 -38.08
N ALA A 230 -4.78 -1.52 -37.31
CA ALA A 230 -5.48 -0.26 -37.45
C ALA A 230 -4.64 0.86 -36.82
N LYS A 231 -3.98 1.65 -37.68
CA LYS A 231 -3.42 2.97 -37.34
C LYS A 231 -4.55 3.87 -36.83
N LYS A 232 -4.63 4.09 -35.51
CA LYS A 232 -5.41 5.21 -34.95
C LYS A 232 -4.66 6.51 -35.23
N LYS A 233 -5.32 7.40 -35.99
CA LYS A 233 -4.91 8.79 -36.24
C LYS A 233 -4.91 9.58 -34.91
N PRO A 234 -3.95 10.50 -34.69
CA PRO A 234 -4.02 11.43 -33.58
C PRO A 234 -5.15 12.44 -33.82
N ALA A 235 -6.10 12.51 -32.87
CA ALA A 235 -7.14 13.51 -32.88
C ALA A 235 -6.56 14.89 -32.56
N THR A 236 -6.87 15.82 -33.45
CA THR A 236 -6.56 17.24 -33.46
C THR A 236 -7.00 17.96 -32.19
N LYS A 237 -6.09 18.81 -31.68
CA LYS A 237 -6.30 19.87 -30.69
C LYS A 237 -7.60 20.64 -30.96
N LYS A 238 -8.52 20.65 -29.99
CA LYS A 238 -9.53 21.70 -29.86
C LYS A 238 -9.06 22.68 -28.79
N SER A 239 -8.74 23.88 -29.25
CA SER A 239 -8.59 25.10 -28.49
C SER A 239 -9.90 25.49 -27.82
N THR A 240 -9.85 25.79 -26.53
CA THR A 240 -10.93 26.47 -25.78
C THR A 240 -10.32 27.56 -24.89
N PRO A 241 -11.12 28.59 -24.54
CA PRO A 241 -10.70 29.98 -24.55
C PRO A 241 -10.18 30.46 -23.20
N GLY A 242 -9.54 31.62 -23.24
CA GLY A 242 -8.73 32.20 -22.17
C GLY A 242 -9.46 32.48 -20.85
N PRO A 243 -8.66 32.74 -19.79
CA PRO A 243 -9.17 32.92 -18.44
C PRO A 243 -9.91 34.26 -18.29
N ALA A 244 -11.09 34.18 -17.68
CA ALA A 244 -11.84 35.34 -17.20
C ALA A 244 -11.05 36.09 -16.12
N LYS A 245 -11.08 37.43 -16.22
CA LYS A 245 -10.55 38.40 -15.24
C LYS A 245 -10.98 38.06 -13.80
N PRO A 246 -10.06 38.07 -12.81
CA PRO A 246 -10.45 38.13 -11.42
C PRO A 246 -10.91 39.54 -11.04
N ALA A 247 -12.09 39.62 -10.42
CA ALA A 247 -12.64 40.81 -9.81
C ALA A 247 -12.02 41.05 -8.43
N ASN A 248 -11.74 42.32 -8.15
CA ASN A 248 -11.59 42.98 -6.85
C ASN A 248 -10.65 42.36 -5.80
N ALA A 249 -9.43 42.91 -5.77
CA ALA A 249 -8.54 42.87 -4.63
C ALA A 249 -9.07 43.73 -3.47
N THR A 250 -9.43 43.09 -2.36
CA THR A 250 -9.68 43.73 -1.07
C THR A 250 -8.35 44.19 -0.46
N LYS A 251 -8.27 45.46 -0.05
CA LYS A 251 -7.08 46.10 0.54
C LYS A 251 -6.56 45.33 1.77
N PRO A 252 -5.22 45.21 1.95
CA PRO A 252 -4.65 44.64 3.16
C PRO A 252 -4.74 45.61 4.34
N THR A 253 -5.29 45.12 5.45
CA THR A 253 -5.34 45.80 6.75
C THR A 253 -3.92 45.91 7.31
N LYS A 254 -3.56 47.14 7.71
CA LYS A 254 -2.25 47.53 8.26
C LYS A 254 -1.89 46.69 9.50
N ALA A 255 -0.76 45.99 9.47
CA ALA A 255 -0.24 45.27 10.64
C ALA A 255 0.20 46.25 11.76
N PRO A 256 -0.04 45.92 13.04
CA PRO A 256 0.38 46.74 14.17
C PRO A 256 1.91 46.74 14.34
N LYS A 257 2.47 47.93 14.60
CA LYS A 257 3.90 48.15 14.86
C LYS A 257 4.37 47.35 16.09
N PRO A 258 5.54 46.70 16.04
CA PRO A 258 6.12 46.04 17.21
C PRO A 258 6.54 47.07 18.27
N ALA A 259 6.14 46.82 19.51
CA ALA A 259 6.51 47.61 20.67
C ALA A 259 8.03 47.53 20.93
N LYS A 260 8.68 48.70 21.07
CA LYS A 260 10.10 48.82 21.44
C LYS A 260 10.32 48.20 22.83
N LYS A 261 11.10 47.12 22.89
CA LYS A 261 11.62 46.56 24.15
C LYS A 261 12.55 47.59 24.81
N LYS A 262 12.26 47.95 26.06
CA LYS A 262 13.15 48.75 26.92
C LYS A 262 14.43 47.95 27.22
N PRO A 263 15.62 48.58 27.20
CA PRO A 263 16.87 47.95 27.61
C PRO A 263 16.87 47.69 29.12
N ALA A 264 17.38 46.51 29.51
CA ALA A 264 17.54 46.11 30.90
C ALA A 264 18.65 46.93 31.60
N PRO A 265 18.50 47.26 32.90
CA PRO A 265 19.48 48.02 33.65
C PRO A 265 20.77 47.19 33.88
N LYS A 266 21.92 47.81 33.59
CA LYS A 266 23.24 47.25 33.88
C LYS A 266 23.40 47.08 35.40
N LYS A 267 23.64 45.84 35.85
CA LYS A 267 24.08 45.55 37.21
C LYS A 267 25.50 46.08 37.39
N SER A 268 25.69 47.01 38.33
CA SER A 268 27.01 47.39 38.82
C SER A 268 27.61 46.22 39.60
N ARG A 269 28.82 45.83 39.23
CA ARG A 269 29.66 44.97 40.08
C ARG A 269 30.32 45.87 41.12
N ARG A 270 30.08 45.55 42.39
CA ARG A 270 30.99 45.89 43.49
C ARG A 270 32.17 44.93 43.46
#